data_AF-A0A4U4EDA4-F1
#
_entry.id   AF-A0A4U4EDA4-F1
#
_cell.length_a   1.000
_cell.length_b   1.000
_cell.length_c   1.000
_cell.angle_alpha   90.00
_cell.angle_beta   90.00
_cell.angle_gamma   90.00
#
_symmetry.space_group_name_H-M   'P 1'
#
loop_
_entity.id
_entity.type
_entity.pdbx_description
1 polymer ?
#
loop_
_entity_poly.entity_id
_entity_poly.type
_entity_poly.pdbx_seq_one_letter_code
_entity_poly.pdbx_strand_id
1 'polypeptide(L)'
;MMRLKNGQSPIDEPLIIHELKKENPNLLFNDELKKAISLSDYAFICVPTNFSEESMTFDTTTLETVLHRIFRMNKAIKAMIKSTVPVGFTKRIRQQLKTENIVFSPEFLREGNSLEDSRYPSM
;
A
#
# COMPACT_ATOMS: atom_id res chain seq x y z
N MET A 1 -8.12 11.83 -6.50
CA MET A 1 -9.30 10.95 -6.42
C MET A 1 -10.21 11.04 -7.66
N MET A 2 -10.56 12.25 -8.14
CA MET A 2 -11.46 12.42 -9.30
C MET A 2 -10.99 11.72 -10.58
N ARG A 3 -9.68 11.80 -10.92
CA ARG A 3 -9.10 11.10 -12.09
C ARG A 3 -9.38 9.59 -12.08
N LEU A 4 -9.03 8.92 -10.97
CA LEU A 4 -9.19 7.46 -10.82
C LEU A 4 -10.66 7.02 -10.93
N LYS A 5 -11.58 7.77 -10.30
CA LYS A 5 -13.03 7.49 -10.40
C LYS A 5 -13.57 7.58 -11.85
N ASN A 6 -12.87 8.31 -12.72
CA ASN A 6 -13.20 8.45 -14.15
C ASN A 6 -12.34 7.54 -15.05
N GLY A 7 -11.67 6.51 -14.50
CA GLY A 7 -10.82 5.60 -15.28
C GLY A 7 -9.53 6.24 -15.79
N GLN A 8 -9.11 7.39 -15.22
CA GLN A 8 -7.90 8.10 -15.64
C GLN A 8 -6.75 7.83 -14.65
N SER A 9 -5.65 7.27 -15.18
CA SER A 9 -4.43 7.06 -14.41
C SER A 9 -3.83 8.40 -13.94
N PRO A 10 -3.36 8.53 -12.69
CA PRO A 10 -2.58 9.67 -12.24
C PRO A 10 -1.11 9.61 -12.67
N ILE A 11 -0.61 8.43 -13.05
CA ILE A 11 0.77 8.16 -13.46
C ILE A 11 0.84 7.82 -14.94
N ASP A 12 1.97 8.14 -15.57
CA ASP A 12 2.19 7.95 -17.01
C ASP A 12 2.80 6.58 -17.30
N GLU A 13 2.00 5.53 -17.09
CA GLU A 13 2.37 4.15 -17.45
C GLU A 13 1.37 3.59 -18.48
N PRO A 14 1.80 3.28 -19.72
CA PRO A 14 0.89 2.88 -20.80
C PRO A 14 -0.02 1.70 -20.45
N LEU A 15 0.53 0.68 -19.77
CA LEU A 15 -0.25 -0.51 -19.40
C LEU A 15 -1.31 -0.20 -18.34
N ILE A 16 -1.00 0.63 -17.34
CA ILE A 16 -1.96 1.07 -16.32
C ILE A 16 -3.05 1.93 -16.94
N ILE A 17 -2.68 2.87 -17.82
CA ILE A 17 -3.65 3.70 -18.56
C ILE A 17 -4.58 2.82 -19.40
N HIS A 18 -4.04 1.79 -20.05
CA HIS A 18 -4.83 0.83 -20.82
C HIS A 18 -5.78 0.01 -19.94
N GLU A 19 -5.31 -0.54 -18.82
CA GLU A 19 -6.16 -1.34 -17.92
C GLU A 19 -7.22 -0.52 -17.19
N LEU A 20 -6.92 0.71 -16.76
CA LEU A 20 -7.90 1.58 -16.07
C LEU A 20 -9.05 2.04 -16.98
N LYS A 21 -8.87 2.01 -18.30
CA LYS A 21 -9.94 2.30 -19.27
C LYS A 21 -10.94 1.16 -19.41
N LYS A 22 -10.58 -0.07 -18.99
CA LYS A 22 -11.49 -1.22 -19.04
C LYS A 22 -12.49 -1.09 -17.90
N GLU A 23 -13.76 -1.33 -18.18
CA GLU A 23 -14.76 -1.43 -17.12
C GLU A 23 -14.44 -2.65 -16.24
N ASN A 24 -14.26 -2.41 -14.94
CA ASN A 24 -14.05 -3.46 -13.96
C ASN A 24 -14.97 -3.21 -12.74
N PRO A 25 -16.09 -3.93 -12.62
CA PRO A 25 -17.03 -3.73 -11.51
C PRO A 25 -16.44 -4.08 -10.14
N ASN A 26 -15.29 -4.78 -10.10
CA ASN A 26 -14.59 -5.15 -8.87
C ASN A 26 -13.55 -4.11 -8.42
N LEU A 27 -13.36 -3.01 -9.17
CA LEU A 27 -12.41 -1.95 -8.84
C LEU A 27 -13.15 -0.70 -8.38
N LEU A 28 -12.90 -0.28 -7.13
CA LEU A 28 -13.53 0.89 -6.53
C LEU A 28 -12.49 1.84 -5.94
N PHE A 29 -12.58 3.12 -6.29
CA PHE A 29 -11.76 4.18 -5.71
C PHE A 29 -12.53 5.00 -4.69
N ASN A 30 -11.99 5.12 -3.48
CA ASN A 30 -12.56 5.91 -2.40
C ASN A 30 -11.47 6.54 -1.52
N ASP A 31 -11.81 7.63 -0.85
CA ASP A 31 -10.98 8.36 0.13
C ASP A 31 -11.42 8.09 1.59
N GLU A 32 -12.48 7.30 1.78
CA GLU A 32 -13.01 6.95 3.08
C GLU A 32 -12.39 5.66 3.63
N LEU A 33 -11.26 5.80 4.34
CA LEU A 33 -10.52 4.67 4.92
C LEU A 33 -11.43 3.68 5.69
N LYS A 34 -12.38 4.17 6.50
CA LYS A 34 -13.27 3.30 7.29
C LYS A 34 -14.11 2.38 6.41
N LYS A 35 -14.63 2.91 5.29
CA LYS A 35 -15.40 2.14 4.32
C LYS A 35 -14.54 1.08 3.64
N ALA A 36 -13.35 1.47 3.16
CA ALA A 36 -12.40 0.53 2.57
C ALA A 36 -12.08 -0.64 3.52
N ILE A 37 -11.74 -0.32 4.78
CA ILE A 37 -11.36 -1.32 5.79
C ILE A 37 -12.54 -2.24 6.18
N SER A 38 -13.78 -1.74 6.21
CA SER A 38 -14.95 -2.59 6.51
C SER A 38 -15.26 -3.64 5.43
N LEU A 39 -14.75 -3.45 4.21
CA LEU A 39 -14.97 -4.33 3.06
C LEU A 39 -13.75 -5.21 2.75
N SER A 40 -12.71 -5.17 3.59
CA SER A 40 -11.40 -5.76 3.26
C SER A 40 -10.96 -6.81 4.27
N ASP A 41 -10.56 -7.98 3.78
CA ASP A 41 -9.84 -8.99 4.56
C ASP A 41 -8.32 -8.70 4.62
N TYR A 42 -7.80 -8.08 3.56
CA TYR A 42 -6.40 -7.71 3.39
C TYR A 42 -6.27 -6.23 3.04
N ALA A 43 -5.24 -5.57 3.59
CA ALA A 43 -4.90 -4.19 3.25
C ALA A 43 -3.45 -4.10 2.79
N PHE A 44 -3.23 -3.82 1.50
CA PHE A 44 -1.91 -3.47 0.97
C PHE A 44 -1.64 -1.98 1.25
N ILE A 45 -0.55 -1.69 1.95
CA ILE A 45 -0.19 -0.32 2.36
C ILE A 45 1.03 0.11 1.56
N CYS A 46 0.83 1.08 0.67
CA CYS A 46 1.80 1.59 -0.28
C CYS A 46 2.01 3.12 -0.10
N VAL A 47 2.09 3.58 1.15
CA VAL A 47 2.34 5.01 1.44
C VAL A 47 3.84 5.33 1.31
N PRO A 48 4.22 6.56 0.98
CA PRO A 48 5.64 6.91 0.85
C PRO A 48 6.38 6.76 2.19
N THR A 49 7.62 6.32 2.08
CA THR A 49 8.62 6.22 3.15
C THR A 49 9.90 6.84 2.63
N ASN A 50 10.17 8.08 3.01
CA ASN A 50 11.30 8.82 2.47
C ASN A 50 12.57 8.46 3.25
N PHE A 51 13.64 8.14 2.54
CA PHE A 51 14.95 7.97 3.15
C PHE A 51 15.56 9.34 3.46
N SER A 52 16.01 9.53 4.70
CA SER A 52 16.75 10.71 5.14
C SER A 52 18.24 10.38 5.16
N GLU A 53 19.01 11.06 4.32
CA GLU A 53 20.48 10.92 4.27
C GLU A 53 21.14 11.42 5.57
N GLU A 54 20.59 12.46 6.20
CA GLU A 54 21.12 13.02 7.45
C GLU A 54 21.06 12.02 8.60
N SER A 55 19.94 11.31 8.73
CA SER A 55 19.71 10.34 9.81
C SER A 55 19.98 8.89 9.41
N MET A 56 20.31 8.66 8.13
CA MET A 56 20.50 7.34 7.51
C MET A 56 19.34 6.37 7.80
N THR A 57 18.10 6.90 7.84
CA THR A 57 16.89 6.12 8.17
C THR A 57 15.70 6.49 7.29
N PHE A 58 14.69 5.63 7.27
CA PHE A 58 13.42 5.91 6.63
C PHE A 58 12.46 6.59 7.61
N ASP A 59 11.85 7.69 7.18
CA ASP A 59 10.68 8.24 7.85
C ASP A 59 9.48 7.31 7.59
N THR A 60 9.00 6.68 8.66
CA THR A 60 7.87 5.74 8.63
C THR A 60 6.62 6.29 9.31
N THR A 61 6.60 7.58 9.66
CA THR A 61 5.52 8.23 10.43
C THR A 61 4.15 8.05 9.76
N THR A 62 4.08 8.24 8.44
CA THR A 62 2.83 8.06 7.67
C THR A 62 2.35 6.62 7.72
N LEU A 63 3.25 5.66 7.56
CA LEU A 63 2.94 4.23 7.59
C LEU A 63 2.44 3.81 8.98
N GLU A 64 3.11 4.23 10.05
CA GLU A 64 2.68 3.97 11.43
C GLU A 64 1.30 4.56 11.71
N THR A 65 1.07 5.81 11.28
CA THR A 65 -0.23 6.49 11.44
C THR A 65 -1.35 5.71 10.76
N VAL A 66 -1.13 5.25 9.52
CA VAL A 66 -2.11 4.45 8.77
C VAL A 66 -2.36 3.11 9.46
N LEU A 67 -1.32 2.40 9.89
CA LEU A 67 -1.46 1.14 10.63
C LEU A 67 -2.26 1.32 11.92
N HIS A 68 -1.94 2.35 12.73
CA HIS A 68 -2.71 2.66 13.94
C HIS A 68 -4.19 2.93 13.63
N ARG A 69 -4.50 3.65 12.55
CA ARG A 69 -5.90 3.91 12.14
C ARG A 69 -6.60 2.63 11.71
N ILE A 70 -5.94 1.80 10.89
CA ILE A 70 -6.48 0.52 10.41
C ILE A 70 -6.82 -0.40 11.59
N PHE A 71 -5.87 -0.63 12.50
CA PHE A 71 -6.06 -1.55 13.63
C PHE A 71 -6.98 -1.00 14.73
N ARG A 72 -7.24 0.31 14.77
CA ARG A 72 -8.34 0.88 15.57
C ARG A 72 -9.71 0.56 14.98
N MET A 73 -9.82 0.45 13.66
CA MET A 73 -11.08 0.19 12.95
C MET A 73 -11.39 -1.30 12.86
N ASN A 74 -10.40 -2.13 12.53
CA ASN A 74 -10.54 -3.58 12.39
C ASN A 74 -9.25 -4.27 12.85
N LYS A 75 -9.32 -5.03 13.95
CA LYS A 75 -8.16 -5.76 14.49
C LYS A 75 -7.84 -7.05 13.75
N ALA A 76 -8.82 -7.60 13.02
CA ALA A 76 -8.70 -8.87 12.32
C ALA A 76 -8.10 -8.74 10.91
N ILE A 77 -8.01 -7.53 10.37
CA ILE A 77 -7.49 -7.29 9.03
C ILE A 77 -6.01 -7.68 8.92
N LYS A 78 -5.64 -8.26 7.78
CA LYS A 78 -4.26 -8.63 7.44
C LYS A 78 -3.60 -7.50 6.66
N ALA A 79 -2.73 -6.74 7.32
CA ALA A 79 -2.00 -5.64 6.70
C ALA A 79 -0.73 -6.16 6.01
N MET A 80 -0.59 -5.86 4.72
CA MET A 80 0.58 -6.16 3.90
C MET A 80 1.32 -4.85 3.62
N ILE A 81 2.48 -4.67 4.24
CA ILE A 81 3.33 -3.50 4.00
C ILE A 81 4.09 -3.72 2.70
N LYS A 82 3.86 -2.85 1.71
CA LYS A 82 4.61 -2.80 0.45
C LYS A 82 5.69 -1.72 0.46
N SER A 83 5.44 -0.61 1.17
CA SER A 83 6.42 0.45 1.39
C SER A 83 7.75 -0.09 1.94
N THR A 84 8.87 0.44 1.45
CA THR A 84 10.21 0.14 1.97
C THR A 84 10.31 0.54 3.43
N VAL A 85 10.75 -0.38 4.30
CA VAL A 85 10.88 -0.12 5.74
C VAL A 85 12.23 -0.59 6.28
N PRO A 86 12.74 0.02 7.36
CA PRO A 86 13.95 -0.46 8.02
C PRO A 86 13.80 -1.90 8.52
N VAL A 87 14.92 -2.61 8.57
CA VAL A 87 14.98 -3.94 9.19
C VAL A 87 14.46 -3.87 10.63
N GLY A 88 13.56 -4.79 10.98
CA GLY A 88 12.95 -4.85 12.31
C GLY A 88 11.68 -3.99 12.49
N PHE A 89 11.31 -3.15 11.51
CA PHE A 89 10.09 -2.33 11.56
C PHE A 89 8.84 -3.17 11.87
N THR A 90 8.61 -4.25 11.11
CA THR A 90 7.45 -5.12 11.26
C THR A 90 7.37 -5.73 12.66
N LYS A 91 8.50 -6.16 13.22
CA LYS A 91 8.54 -6.70 14.59
C LYS A 91 8.15 -5.65 15.62
N ARG A 92 8.69 -4.44 15.51
CA ARG A 92 8.39 -3.32 16.42
C ARG A 92 6.91 -2.93 16.36
N ILE A 93 6.36 -2.73 15.16
CA ILE A 93 4.98 -2.24 15.02
C ILE A 93 3.95 -3.31 15.44
N ARG A 94 4.23 -4.61 15.22
CA ARG A 94 3.43 -5.71 15.77
C ARG A 94 3.36 -5.68 17.29
N GLN A 95 4.50 -5.46 17.96
CA GLN A 95 4.55 -5.32 19.42
C GLN A 95 3.74 -4.11 19.91
N GLN A 96 3.89 -2.96 19.25
CA GLN A 96 3.16 -1.73 19.59
C GLN A 96 1.64 -1.89 19.42
N LEU A 97 1.20 -2.55 18.36
CA LEU A 97 -0.21 -2.77 18.04
C LEU A 97 -0.80 -4.05 18.66
N LYS A 98 0.04 -4.88 19.30
CA LYS A 98 -0.33 -6.18 19.89
C LYS A 98 -1.06 -7.09 18.90
N THR A 99 -0.48 -7.27 17.73
CA THR A 99 -1.06 -8.07 16.63
C THR A 99 0.01 -8.78 15.83
N GLU A 100 -0.31 -9.96 15.30
CA GLU A 100 0.53 -10.68 14.34
C GLU A 100 0.09 -10.46 12.87
N ASN A 101 -1.02 -9.73 12.65
CA ASN A 101 -1.65 -9.57 11.35
C ASN A 101 -0.96 -8.52 10.45
N ILE A 102 0.33 -8.23 10.65
CA ILE A 102 1.08 -7.26 9.86
C ILE A 102 2.25 -7.97 9.21
N VAL A 103 2.30 -8.07 7.89
CA VAL A 103 3.38 -8.75 7.16
C VAL A 103 4.07 -7.75 6.26
N PHE A 104 5.40 -7.79 6.19
CA PHE A 104 6.15 -7.09 5.15
C PHE A 104 6.20 -7.97 3.90
N SER A 105 5.80 -7.39 2.77
CA SER A 105 5.85 -8.03 1.46
C SER A 105 6.59 -7.07 0.53
N PRO A 106 7.90 -7.26 0.30
CA PRO A 106 8.70 -6.33 -0.50
C PRO A 106 8.11 -6.20 -1.91
N GLU A 107 8.44 -5.10 -2.57
CA GLU A 107 8.20 -4.90 -3.99
C GLU A 107 9.53 -4.63 -4.72
N PHE A 108 9.59 -5.06 -5.98
CA PHE A 108 10.77 -4.91 -6.84
C PHE A 108 10.36 -4.34 -8.21
N LEU A 109 9.30 -3.52 -8.21
CA LEU A 109 8.70 -2.96 -9.42
C LEU A 109 9.56 -1.83 -9.97
N ARG A 110 9.72 -1.78 -11.29
CA ARG A 110 10.39 -0.66 -11.97
C ARG A 110 9.38 0.41 -12.33
N GLU A 111 9.76 1.67 -12.11
CA GLU A 111 8.98 2.83 -12.57
C GLU A 111 8.81 2.76 -14.09
N GLY A 112 7.58 2.95 -14.57
CA GLY A 112 7.24 2.81 -15.99
C GLY A 112 6.75 1.42 -16.39
N ASN A 113 6.99 0.39 -15.57
CA ASN A 113 6.65 -1.01 -15.87
C ASN A 113 5.97 -1.75 -14.71
N SER A 114 5.43 -1.01 -13.74
CA SER A 114 5.04 -1.55 -12.44
C SER A 114 3.96 -2.65 -12.51
N LEU A 115 3.00 -2.49 -13.42
CA LEU A 115 1.93 -3.47 -13.62
C LEU A 115 2.41 -4.73 -14.35
N GLU A 116 3.35 -4.60 -15.29
CA GLU A 116 3.91 -5.74 -16.01
C GLU A 116 4.83 -6.55 -15.08
N ASP A 117 5.67 -5.88 -14.28
CA ASP A 117 6.51 -6.52 -13.27
C ASP A 117 5.65 -7.21 -12.19
N SER A 118 4.46 -6.68 -11.89
CA SER A 118 3.49 -7.33 -10.99
C SER A 118 2.85 -8.60 -11.58
N ARG A 119 2.70 -8.66 -12.91
CA ARG A 119 2.16 -9.85 -13.62
C ARG A 119 3.22 -10.92 -13.83
N TYR A 120 4.46 -10.50 -14.08
CA TYR A 120 5.59 -11.37 -14.36
C TYR A 120 6.75 -11.06 -13.41
N PRO A 121 6.61 -11.40 -12.12
CA PRO A 121 7.66 -11.13 -11.15
C PRO A 121 8.93 -11.92 -11.50
N SER A 122 9.99 -11.20 -11.85
CA SER A 122 11.33 -11.75 -12.03
C SER A 122 12.15 -11.52 -10.77
N MET A 123 12.38 -12.60 -10.02
CA MET A 123 13.16 -12.70 -8.76
C MET A 123 12.95 -11.60 -7.72
#